data_AF-A0A7X1NUX6-F1
#
_entry.id   AF-A0A7X1NUX6-F1
#
_cell.length_a   1.000
_cell.length_b   1.000
_cell.length_c   1.000
_cell.angle_alpha   90.00
_cell.angle_beta   90.00
_cell.angle_gamma   90.00
#
_symmetry.space_group_name_H-M   'P 1'
#
loop_
_entity.id
_entity.type
_entity.pdbx_description
1 polymer ?
#
loop_
_entity_poly.entity_id
_entity_poly.type
_entity_poly.pdbx_seq_one_letter_code
_entity_poly.pdbx_strand_id
1 'polypeptide(L)'
;MTRPPAPSSSGHEAPAPAPLTNDPILRSTSRAVFALVLLFAFLLLWRGHNAPGGGFIAGLMTTCALVLHRIAYGFSALRLDPARLIPWGLALAFGTGLVPYLLGKPFLKSDYGYITTAVTGEFEWATALLFDLGVFLAVVGASLTIAYALTEVAPQETVEGDE
;
A
#
# COMPACT_ATOMS: atom_id res chain seq x y z
N MET A 1 51.29 19.86 43.66
CA MET A 1 49.84 20.10 43.68
C MET A 1 49.26 19.42 42.44
N THR A 2 48.85 18.16 42.56
CA THR A 2 48.30 17.38 41.43
C THR A 2 46.79 17.58 41.39
N ARG A 3 46.28 17.97 40.21
CA ARG A 3 44.84 18.16 39.98
C ARG A 3 44.13 16.82 40.23
N PRO A 4 43.00 16.79 40.96
CA PRO A 4 42.23 15.56 41.11
C PRO A 4 41.73 15.06 39.74
N PRO A 5 41.64 13.74 39.53
CA PRO A 5 41.14 13.17 38.28
C PRO A 5 39.69 13.62 38.02
N ALA A 6 39.38 13.93 36.77
CA ALA A 6 38.04 14.33 36.35
C ALA A 6 37.04 13.18 36.60
N PRO A 7 35.81 13.47 37.06
CA PRO A 7 34.77 12.46 37.21
C PRO A 7 34.47 11.85 35.84
N SER A 8 34.49 10.52 35.76
CA SER A 8 34.09 9.79 34.56
C SER A 8 32.65 10.15 34.23
N SER A 9 32.42 10.83 33.11
CA SER A 9 31.10 11.00 32.54
C SER A 9 30.65 9.63 32.03
N SER A 10 30.07 8.83 32.92
CA SER A 10 29.21 7.73 32.50
C SER A 10 28.06 8.39 31.75
N GLY A 11 28.22 8.50 30.43
CA GLY A 11 27.19 9.01 29.54
C GLY A 11 25.92 8.25 29.87
N HIS A 12 24.95 8.94 30.45
CA HIS A 12 23.61 8.41 30.58
C HIS A 12 23.02 8.50 29.18
N GLU A 13 23.44 7.56 28.34
CA GLU A 13 22.87 7.36 27.02
C GLU A 13 21.39 7.09 27.27
N ALA A 14 20.55 8.06 26.88
CA ALA A 14 19.12 7.95 27.07
C ALA A 14 18.68 6.62 26.44
N PRO A 15 17.91 5.78 27.16
CA PRO A 15 17.54 4.47 26.65
C PRO A 15 16.87 4.66 25.29
N ALA A 16 17.35 3.94 24.29
CA ALA A 16 16.77 3.98 22.94
C ALA A 16 15.24 3.82 23.04
N PRO A 17 14.46 4.64 22.32
CA PRO A 17 13.02 4.59 22.41
C PRO A 17 12.52 3.16 22.15
N ALA A 18 11.65 2.68 23.03
CA ALA A 18 11.14 1.32 22.95
C ALA A 18 10.50 1.07 21.57
N PRO A 19 10.74 -0.10 20.94
CA PRO A 19 10.18 -0.40 19.64
C PRO A 19 8.64 -0.36 19.70
N LEU A 20 8.05 0.45 18.81
CA LEU A 20 6.59 0.66 18.71
C LEU A 20 5.80 -0.66 18.52
N THR A 21 6.48 -1.70 18.03
CA THR A 21 5.93 -3.04 17.77
C THR A 21 5.27 -3.70 18.98
N ASN A 22 5.60 -3.31 20.22
CA ASN A 22 5.06 -3.93 21.44
C ASN A 22 3.98 -3.09 22.15
N ASP A 23 3.53 -1.99 21.54
CA ASP A 23 2.49 -1.14 22.13
C ASP A 23 1.09 -1.77 21.93
N PRO A 24 0.37 -2.13 23.03
CA PRO A 24 -0.95 -2.75 22.94
C PRO A 24 -2.03 -1.80 22.39
N ILE A 25 -1.90 -0.49 22.63
CA ILE A 25 -2.81 0.54 22.13
C ILE A 25 -2.63 0.66 20.62
N LEU A 26 -1.39 0.73 20.14
CA LEU A 26 -1.08 0.79 18.71
C LEU A 26 -1.60 -0.45 17.98
N ARG A 27 -1.38 -1.65 18.52
CA ARG A 27 -1.87 -2.91 17.92
C ARG A 27 -3.39 -2.96 17.84
N SER A 28 -4.07 -2.61 18.93
CA SER A 28 -5.54 -2.64 18.99
C SER A 28 -6.15 -1.64 17.99
N THR A 29 -5.62 -0.41 17.98
CA THR A 29 -6.08 0.67 17.09
C THR A 29 -5.77 0.36 15.63
N SER A 30 -4.55 -0.09 15.33
CA SER A 30 -4.12 -0.48 13.99
C SER A 30 -5.02 -1.56 13.41
N ARG A 31 -5.40 -2.58 14.19
CA ARG A 31 -6.31 -3.64 13.73
C ARG A 31 -7.67 -3.10 13.29
N ALA A 32 -8.26 -2.20 14.07
CA ALA A 32 -9.56 -1.60 13.76
C ALA A 32 -9.48 -0.68 12.53
N VAL A 33 -8.47 0.20 12.48
CA VAL A 33 -8.24 1.13 11.37
C VAL A 33 -7.93 0.36 10.08
N PHE A 34 -7.10 -0.68 10.15
CA PHE A 34 -6.77 -1.52 9.01
C PHE A 34 -8.01 -2.11 8.34
N ALA A 35 -8.91 -2.70 9.13
CA ALA A 35 -10.14 -3.27 8.63
C ALA A 35 -11.06 -2.21 8.00
N LEU A 36 -11.21 -1.05 8.66
CA LEU A 36 -12.04 0.04 8.18
C LEU A 36 -11.50 0.65 6.87
N VAL A 37 -10.19 0.91 6.81
CA VAL A 37 -9.55 1.50 5.62
C VAL A 37 -9.59 0.52 4.45
N LEU A 38 -9.37 -0.78 4.67
CA LEU A 38 -9.52 -1.77 3.60
C LEU A 38 -10.95 -1.81 3.07
N LEU A 39 -11.95 -1.84 3.96
CA LEU A 39 -13.35 -1.78 3.55
C LEU A 39 -13.62 -0.54 2.70
N PHE A 40 -13.15 0.62 3.14
CA PHE A 40 -13.32 1.88 2.41
C PHE A 40 -12.58 1.88 1.06
N ALA A 41 -11.37 1.33 1.00
CA ALA A 41 -10.61 1.19 -0.24
C ALA A 41 -11.36 0.32 -1.26
N PHE A 42 -11.94 -0.80 -0.84
CA PHE A 42 -12.79 -1.63 -1.70
C PHE A 42 -14.04 -0.89 -2.16
N LEU A 43 -14.67 -0.10 -1.30
CA LEU A 43 -15.81 0.75 -1.70
C LEU A 43 -15.41 1.81 -2.73
N LEU A 44 -14.24 2.43 -2.60
CA LEU A 44 -13.73 3.40 -3.58
C LEU A 44 -13.40 2.74 -4.93
N LEU A 45 -12.82 1.54 -4.90
CA LEU A 45 -12.55 0.75 -6.10
C LEU A 45 -13.87 0.41 -6.82
N TRP A 46 -14.86 -0.08 -6.07
CA TRP A 46 -16.16 -0.44 -6.61
C TRP A 46 -16.89 0.79 -7.16
N ARG A 47 -16.86 1.93 -6.48
CA ARG A 47 -17.57 3.15 -6.90
C ARG A 47 -16.93 3.91 -8.05
N GLY A 48 -15.70 3.58 -8.44
CA GLY A 48 -14.90 4.34 -9.42
C GLY A 48 -15.56 4.54 -10.79
N HIS A 49 -16.50 3.67 -11.16
CA HIS A 49 -17.24 3.77 -12.42
C HIS A 49 -18.37 4.82 -12.42
N ASN A 50 -18.95 5.16 -11.25
CA ASN A 50 -20.16 5.98 -11.14
C ASN A 50 -19.99 7.25 -10.29
N ALA A 51 -18.92 7.36 -9.51
CA ALA A 51 -18.69 8.44 -8.55
C ALA A 51 -17.18 8.68 -8.38
N PRO A 52 -16.75 9.80 -7.77
CA PRO A 52 -15.34 10.00 -7.43
C PRO A 52 -14.81 8.81 -6.62
N GLY A 53 -13.71 8.22 -7.10
CA GLY A 53 -13.17 6.94 -6.62
C GLY A 53 -12.18 6.36 -7.63
N GLY A 54 -12.08 5.03 -7.68
CA GLY A 54 -11.30 4.29 -8.68
C GLY A 54 -10.07 3.57 -8.13
N GLY A 55 -9.34 2.91 -9.04
CA GLY A 55 -8.22 2.03 -8.71
C GLY A 55 -7.07 2.71 -8.00
N PHE A 56 -6.76 3.94 -8.38
CA PHE A 56 -5.60 4.67 -7.86
C PHE A 56 -5.74 5.01 -6.37
N ILE A 57 -6.83 5.69 -5.98
CA ILE A 57 -7.05 6.10 -4.58
C ILE A 57 -7.30 4.88 -3.69
N ALA A 58 -8.01 3.86 -4.18
CA ALA A 58 -8.18 2.60 -3.48
C ALA A 58 -6.83 1.92 -3.20
N GLY A 59 -5.91 1.96 -4.17
CA GLY A 59 -4.56 1.43 -4.03
C GLY A 59 -3.77 2.16 -2.95
N LEU A 60 -3.77 3.49 -2.97
CA LEU A 60 -3.07 4.30 -1.96
C LEU A 60 -3.61 4.05 -0.55
N MET A 61 -4.94 4.00 -0.37
CA MET A 61 -5.56 3.69 0.93
C MET A 61 -5.15 2.31 1.43
N THR A 62 -5.11 1.31 0.53
CA THR A 62 -4.66 -0.05 0.85
C THR A 62 -3.18 -0.07 1.27
N THR A 63 -2.32 0.67 0.57
CA THR A 63 -0.92 0.83 0.94
C THR A 63 -0.78 1.45 2.33
N CYS A 64 -1.49 2.54 2.63
CA CYS A 64 -1.47 3.18 3.95
C CYS A 64 -1.88 2.20 5.06
N ALA A 65 -2.94 1.42 4.84
CA ALA A 65 -3.39 0.39 5.79
C ALA A 65 -2.30 -0.67 6.01
N LEU A 66 -1.68 -1.18 4.95
CA LEU A 66 -0.63 -2.20 5.03
C LEU A 66 0.66 -1.69 5.68
N VAL A 67 1.02 -0.42 5.46
CA VAL A 67 2.15 0.22 6.15
C VAL A 67 1.84 0.38 7.64
N LEU A 68 0.65 0.88 8.01
CA LEU A 68 0.22 0.98 9.40
C LEU A 68 0.22 -0.39 10.10
N HIS A 69 -0.24 -1.44 9.42
CA HIS A 69 -0.17 -2.80 9.92
C HIS A 69 1.27 -3.25 10.17
N ARG A 70 2.17 -3.02 9.20
CA ARG A 70 3.59 -3.40 9.34
C ARG A 70 4.26 -2.69 10.50
N ILE A 71 3.98 -1.40 10.72
CA ILE A 71 4.53 -0.64 11.87
C ILE A 71 4.02 -1.22 13.19
N ALA A 72 2.73 -1.55 13.29
CA ALA A 72 2.13 -2.03 14.55
C ALA A 72 2.51 -3.48 14.89
N TYR A 73 2.69 -4.35 13.88
CA TYR A 73 2.92 -5.79 14.07
C TYR A 73 4.35 -6.25 13.77
N GLY A 74 5.16 -5.41 13.10
CA GLY A 74 6.55 -5.71 12.71
C GLY A 74 6.68 -6.52 11.41
N PHE A 75 5.58 -7.04 10.87
CA PHE A 75 5.56 -7.78 9.61
C PHE A 75 4.41 -7.31 8.71
N SER A 76 4.56 -7.48 7.40
CA SER A 76 3.49 -7.15 6.46
C SER A 76 2.35 -8.19 6.52
N ALA A 77 1.10 -7.73 6.45
CA ALA A 77 -0.04 -8.61 6.22
C ALA A 77 -0.01 -9.24 4.80
N LEU A 78 0.70 -8.61 3.86
CA LEU A 78 0.87 -9.11 2.50
C LEU A 78 2.05 -10.11 2.47
N ARG A 79 1.76 -11.37 2.15
CA ARG A 79 2.74 -12.47 2.14
C ARG A 79 3.56 -12.62 0.85
N LEU A 80 3.31 -11.75 -0.12
CA LEU A 80 3.98 -11.76 -1.42
C LEU A 80 4.77 -10.48 -1.62
N ASP A 81 5.84 -10.57 -2.40
CA ASP A 81 6.66 -9.42 -2.78
C ASP A 81 5.81 -8.38 -3.53
N PRO A 82 5.65 -7.15 -2.99
CA PRO A 82 4.82 -6.12 -3.61
C PRO A 82 5.25 -5.78 -5.04
N ALA A 83 6.54 -5.91 -5.36
CA ALA A 83 7.04 -5.63 -6.71
C ALA A 83 6.40 -6.54 -7.77
N ARG A 84 5.98 -7.76 -7.38
CA ARG A 84 5.28 -8.70 -8.28
C ARG A 84 3.89 -8.23 -8.67
N LEU A 85 3.23 -7.39 -7.87
CA LEU A 85 1.91 -6.87 -8.21
C LEU A 85 1.94 -5.90 -9.40
N ILE A 86 3.07 -5.25 -9.63
CA ILE A 86 3.25 -4.24 -10.69
C ILE A 86 3.04 -4.84 -12.09
N PRO A 87 3.80 -5.86 -12.52
CA PRO A 87 3.62 -6.45 -13.85
C PRO A 87 2.23 -7.07 -14.03
N TRP A 88 1.66 -7.68 -12.98
CA TRP A 88 0.31 -8.22 -13.03
C TRP A 88 -0.76 -7.14 -13.20
N GLY A 89 -0.65 -6.03 -12.47
CA GLY A 89 -1.55 -4.90 -12.59
C GLY A 89 -1.49 -4.24 -13.97
N LEU A 90 -0.27 -4.03 -14.47
CA LEU A 90 -0.05 -3.47 -15.81
C LEU A 90 -0.57 -4.41 -16.91
N ALA A 91 -0.31 -5.71 -16.81
CA ALA A 91 -0.81 -6.70 -17.77
C ALA A 91 -2.35 -6.75 -17.78
N LEU A 92 -2.99 -6.66 -16.61
CA LEU A 92 -4.44 -6.63 -16.49
C LEU A 92 -5.02 -5.35 -17.11
N ALA A 93 -4.48 -4.17 -16.77
CA ALA A 93 -4.93 -2.89 -17.31
C ALA A 93 -4.76 -2.84 -18.83
N PHE A 94 -3.60 -3.25 -19.34
CA PHE A 94 -3.31 -3.33 -20.77
C PHE A 94 -4.23 -4.31 -21.49
N GLY A 95 -4.38 -5.53 -20.95
CA GLY A 95 -5.26 -6.56 -21.51
C GLY A 95 -6.71 -6.08 -21.61
N THR A 96 -7.19 -5.37 -20.59
CA THR A 96 -8.54 -4.79 -20.58
C THR A 96 -8.74 -3.76 -21.69
N GLY A 97 -7.74 -2.93 -21.98
CA GLY A 97 -7.76 -1.99 -23.11
C GLY A 97 -7.57 -2.65 -24.48
N LEU A 98 -6.83 -3.77 -24.53
CA LEU A 98 -6.50 -4.50 -25.74
C LEU A 98 -7.70 -5.31 -26.28
N VAL A 99 -8.55 -5.86 -25.41
CA VAL A 99 -9.71 -6.66 -25.84
C VAL A 99 -10.63 -5.90 -26.80
N PRO A 100 -11.09 -4.67 -26.52
CA PRO A 100 -11.88 -3.88 -27.48
C PRO A 100 -11.15 -3.62 -28.80
N TYR A 101 -9.83 -3.38 -28.75
CA TYR A 101 -9.01 -3.12 -29.92
C TYR A 101 -8.97 -4.31 -30.88
N LEU A 102 -8.80 -5.52 -30.35
CA LEU A 102 -8.83 -6.76 -31.13
C LEU A 102 -10.21 -7.04 -31.76
N LEU A 103 -11.28 -6.46 -31.18
CA LEU A 103 -12.65 -6.54 -31.69
C LEU A 103 -12.98 -5.41 -32.68
N GLY A 104 -11.98 -4.66 -33.16
CA GLY A 104 -12.15 -3.57 -34.13
C GLY A 104 -12.71 -2.27 -33.57
N LYS A 105 -12.77 -2.13 -32.24
CA LYS A 105 -13.17 -0.90 -31.54
C LYS A 105 -11.91 -0.08 -31.16
N PRO A 106 -12.02 1.21 -30.83
CA PRO A 106 -10.88 1.96 -30.29
C PRO A 106 -10.29 1.32 -29.02
N PHE A 107 -8.96 1.42 -28.84
CA PHE A 107 -8.26 0.99 -27.63
C PHE A 107 -8.83 1.70 -26.38
N LEU A 108 -8.89 0.98 -25.25
CA LEU A 108 -9.52 1.47 -23.99
C LEU A 108 -10.98 1.89 -24.11
N LYS A 109 -11.67 1.52 -25.19
CA LYS A 109 -13.13 1.71 -25.25
C LYS A 109 -13.78 0.87 -24.14
N SER A 110 -14.29 1.55 -23.11
CA SER A 110 -15.14 0.91 -22.11
C SER A 110 -16.44 0.49 -22.80
N ASP A 111 -16.78 -0.80 -22.67
CA ASP A 111 -18.09 -1.30 -23.04
C ASP A 111 -18.91 -1.46 -21.75
N TYR A 112 -20.19 -1.13 -21.83
CA TYR A 112 -21.13 -1.28 -20.72
C TYR A 112 -22.06 -2.42 -21.12
N GLY A 113 -21.92 -3.57 -20.46
CA GLY A 113 -22.72 -4.75 -20.74
C GLY A 113 -23.64 -5.08 -19.58
N TYR A 114 -24.93 -5.27 -19.87
CA TYR A 114 -25.86 -5.90 -18.94
C TYR A 114 -25.72 -7.42 -19.07
N ILE A 115 -25.16 -8.08 -18.08
CA ILE A 115 -25.27 -9.54 -17.95
C ILE A 115 -26.51 -9.80 -17.09
N THR A 116 -27.61 -10.18 -17.73
CA THR A 116 -28.79 -10.68 -17.02
C THR A 116 -28.48 -12.08 -16.50
N THR A 117 -28.24 -12.19 -15.19
CA THR A 117 -28.10 -13.49 -14.53
C THR A 117 -29.39 -13.78 -13.78
N ALA A 118 -29.94 -14.99 -13.95
CA ALA A 118 -31.22 -15.40 -13.34
C ALA A 118 -31.25 -15.32 -11.79
N VAL A 119 -30.10 -15.13 -11.15
CA VAL A 119 -29.95 -15.04 -9.68
C VAL A 119 -29.82 -13.58 -9.19
N THR A 120 -29.30 -12.66 -10.00
CA THR A 120 -28.93 -11.28 -9.56
C THR A 120 -29.58 -10.15 -10.36
N GLY A 121 -30.33 -10.44 -11.43
CA GLY A 121 -30.90 -9.41 -12.31
C GLY A 121 -29.89 -8.89 -13.34
N GLU A 122 -30.10 -7.67 -13.84
CA GLU A 122 -29.17 -6.96 -14.74
C GLU A 122 -27.90 -6.57 -13.98
N PHE A 123 -26.80 -7.30 -14.20
CA PHE A 123 -25.50 -6.91 -13.67
C PHE A 123 -24.75 -6.09 -14.73
N GLU A 124 -24.56 -4.81 -14.45
CA GLU A 124 -23.69 -3.93 -15.23
C GLU A 124 -22.22 -4.31 -14.97
N TRP A 125 -21.63 -5.15 -15.83
CA TRP A 125 -20.18 -5.35 -15.82
C TRP A 125 -19.55 -4.26 -16.69
N ALA A 126 -18.95 -3.26 -16.06
CA ALA A 126 -18.11 -2.30 -16.76
C ALA A 126 -16.69 -2.86 -16.86
N THR A 127 -16.14 -2.96 -18.08
CA THR A 127 -14.71 -3.27 -18.26
C THR A 127 -13.81 -2.23 -17.59
N ALA A 128 -14.33 -1.03 -17.31
CA ALA A 128 -13.69 -0.01 -16.48
C ALA A 128 -13.26 -0.53 -15.11
N LEU A 129 -14.02 -1.43 -14.47
CA LEU A 129 -13.64 -1.98 -13.16
C LEU A 129 -12.41 -2.89 -13.25
N LEU A 130 -12.27 -3.66 -14.34
CA LEU A 130 -11.08 -4.50 -14.57
C LEU A 130 -9.84 -3.63 -14.83
N PHE A 131 -10.01 -2.54 -15.58
CA PHE A 131 -8.94 -1.57 -15.79
C PHE A 131 -8.51 -0.95 -14.45
N ASP A 132 -9.46 -0.48 -13.64
CA ASP A 132 -9.21 0.07 -12.30
C ASP A 132 -8.57 -0.96 -11.37
N LEU A 133 -8.95 -2.23 -11.45
CA LEU A 133 -8.31 -3.30 -10.69
C LEU A 133 -6.83 -3.48 -11.10
N GLY A 134 -6.52 -3.36 -12.41
CA GLY A 134 -5.15 -3.36 -12.89
C GLY A 134 -4.34 -2.19 -12.33
N VAL A 135 -4.90 -0.97 -12.36
CA VAL A 135 -4.30 0.23 -11.76
C VAL A 135 -4.11 0.05 -10.24
N PHE A 136 -5.10 -0.47 -9.53
CA PHE A 136 -5.05 -0.75 -8.10
C PHE A 136 -3.86 -1.65 -7.75
N LEU A 137 -3.68 -2.77 -8.45
CA LEU A 137 -2.58 -3.70 -8.20
C LEU A 137 -1.21 -3.03 -8.45
N ALA A 138 -1.09 -2.26 -9.53
CA ALA A 138 0.14 -1.55 -9.86
C ALA A 138 0.50 -0.49 -8.81
N VAL A 139 -0.49 0.28 -8.33
CA VAL A 139 -0.30 1.30 -7.28
C VAL A 139 0.08 0.65 -5.96
N VAL A 140 -0.65 -0.36 -5.51
CA VAL A 140 -0.32 -1.09 -4.26
C VAL A 140 1.09 -1.64 -4.32
N GLY A 141 1.45 -2.30 -5.43
CA GLY A 141 2.77 -2.88 -5.63
C GLY A 141 3.89 -1.86 -5.61
N ALA A 142 3.76 -0.78 -6.39
CA ALA A 142 4.77 0.27 -6.47
C ALA A 142 4.93 1.01 -5.13
N SER A 143 3.82 1.46 -4.53
CA SER A 143 3.88 2.24 -3.30
C SER A 143 4.37 1.44 -2.10
N LEU A 144 4.03 0.15 -1.98
CA LEU A 144 4.58 -0.71 -0.93
C LEU A 144 6.06 -1.02 -1.15
N THR A 145 6.49 -1.27 -2.40
CA THR A 145 7.91 -1.47 -2.72
C THR A 145 8.72 -0.26 -2.27
N ILE A 146 8.26 0.95 -2.60
CA ILE A 146 8.92 2.20 -2.16
C ILE A 146 8.89 2.32 -0.64
N ALA A 147 7.73 2.14 0.00
CA ALA A 147 7.60 2.29 1.44
C ALA A 147 8.50 1.33 2.23
N TYR A 148 8.59 0.07 1.79
CA TYR A 148 9.44 -0.93 2.44
C TYR A 148 10.92 -0.66 2.21
N ALA A 149 11.31 -0.28 0.99
CA ALA A 149 12.68 0.15 0.71
C ALA A 149 13.11 1.31 1.62
N LEU A 150 12.26 2.32 1.80
CA LEU A 150 12.56 3.46 2.69
C LEU A 150 12.65 3.07 4.17
N THR A 151 11.91 2.04 4.60
CA THR A 151 11.94 1.57 5.99
C THR A 151 13.21 0.75 6.30
N GLU A 152 13.84 0.19 5.28
CA GLU A 152 15.04 -0.66 5.41
C GLU A 152 16.35 0.12 5.32
N VAL A 153 16.32 1.40 4.88
CA VAL A 153 17.52 2.27 4.86
C VAL A 153 17.88 2.69 6.28
N ALA A 154 18.91 2.07 6.85
CA ALA A 154 19.54 2.53 8.09
C ALA A 154 20.38 3.82 7.81
N PRO A 155 20.34 4.84 8.70
CA PRO A 155 21.21 6.01 8.59
C PRO A 155 22.68 5.58 8.58
N GLN A 156 23.42 5.91 7.52
CA GLN A 156 24.86 5.71 7.45
C GLN A 156 25.56 6.76 8.33
N GLU A 157 26.63 6.33 8.99
CA GLU A 157 27.32 6.94 10.13
C GLU A 157 27.56 8.46 10.02
N THR A 158 27.35 9.15 11.15
CA THR A 158 27.88 10.49 11.41
C THR A 158 29.38 10.49 11.12
N VAL A 159 29.80 11.36 10.19
CA VAL A 159 31.22 11.63 9.92
C VAL A 159 31.88 12.02 11.24
N GLU A 160 32.65 11.08 11.80
CA GLU A 160 33.53 11.35 12.94
C GLU A 160 34.52 12.41 12.46
N GLY A 161 34.48 13.56 13.13
CA GLY A 161 35.31 14.70 12.78
C GLY A 161 36.77 14.33 12.99
N ASP A 162 37.54 14.29 11.89
CA ASP A 162 39.00 14.29 11.94
C ASP A 162 39.45 15.57 12.66
N GLU A 163 40.06 15.40 13.84
CA GLU A 163 40.90 16.39 14.53
C GLU A 163 42.20 16.64 13.76
#